data_AF-A0AAV3ZFY6-F1
#
_entry.id   AF-A0AAV3ZFY6-F1
#
_cell.length_a   1.000
_cell.length_b   1.000
_cell.length_c   1.000
_cell.angle_alpha   90.00
_cell.angle_beta   90.00
_cell.angle_gamma   90.00
#
_symmetry.space_group_name_H-M   'P 1'
#
loop_
_entity.id
_entity.type
_entity.pdbx_description
1 polymer ?
#
loop_
_entity_poly.entity_id
_entity_poly.type
_entity_poly.pdbx_seq_one_letter_code
_entity_poly.pdbx_strand_id
1 'polypeptide(L)'
;MDDQDPTSADAEWKKIQQNTFTRWVNDKLKTINEYVYNVETDLSDGILLIKLLEVLSHKKLRRYVKRPTFKAQRLENASVALKFIEDESIRLVNIDASDIVKGNLKLILGLIWTLILKYSISIPLTYFDGENNMTPKQALLKWVREKVPDLEITDFTRSWDDGRAIAALVNFVEPRVCPDWRTFDPCSALENATKAMSGAEELLHVPMLMDPADIVNPKRDELSVMTYVSLFVGLRVTEPVARSEPPDKTECQFPANELTEPVNGAMPSEKTEGQLPADELTYPVEGPESPEKTGTNLNHQERLSANFLPLK
;
A
#
# COMPACT_ATOMS: atom_id res chain seq x y z
N MET A 1 -24.49 31.59 -12.60
CA MET A 1 -24.00 31.83 -11.23
C MET A 1 -24.57 30.69 -10.44
N ASP A 2 -23.78 29.61 -10.33
CA ASP A 2 -24.23 28.39 -9.69
C ASP A 2 -24.21 28.59 -8.18
N ASP A 3 -25.39 28.47 -7.58
CA ASP A 3 -25.59 28.40 -6.13
C ASP A 3 -24.92 27.12 -5.60
N GLN A 4 -23.66 27.22 -5.19
CA GLN A 4 -23.02 26.19 -4.37
C GLN A 4 -23.52 26.34 -2.93
N ASP A 5 -24.45 25.46 -2.55
CA ASP A 5 -24.90 25.26 -1.19
C ASP A 5 -23.69 25.03 -0.24
N PRO A 6 -23.42 25.90 0.75
CA PRO A 6 -22.26 25.78 1.63
C PRO A 6 -22.25 24.47 2.44
N THR A 7 -23.41 23.81 2.59
CA THR A 7 -23.53 22.47 3.20
C THR A 7 -22.95 21.34 2.35
N SER A 8 -22.88 21.51 1.03
CA SER A 8 -22.37 20.49 0.09
C SER A 8 -20.83 20.43 0.09
N ALA A 9 -20.17 21.59 0.14
CA ALA A 9 -18.71 21.66 0.19
C ALA A 9 -18.14 21.04 1.48
N ASP A 10 -18.82 21.25 2.61
CA ASP A 10 -18.46 20.66 3.90
C ASP A 10 -18.72 19.15 4.00
N ALA A 11 -19.53 18.60 3.11
CA ALA A 11 -19.82 17.17 3.05
C ALA A 11 -18.77 16.41 2.22
N GLU A 12 -18.25 17.04 1.15
CA GLU A 12 -17.37 16.38 0.19
C GLU A 12 -16.01 16.01 0.80
N TRP A 13 -15.33 16.96 1.45
CA TRP A 13 -14.03 16.69 2.08
C TRP A 13 -14.13 15.67 3.21
N LYS A 14 -15.23 15.69 3.99
CA LYS A 14 -15.50 14.71 5.05
C LYS A 14 -15.68 13.31 4.47
N LYS A 15 -16.33 13.20 3.33
CA LYS A 15 -16.51 11.93 2.63
C LYS A 15 -15.17 11.38 2.10
N ILE A 16 -14.34 12.23 1.50
CA ILE A 16 -12.99 11.85 1.05
C ILE A 16 -12.17 11.33 2.24
N GLN A 17 -12.20 12.05 3.37
CA GLN A 17 -11.50 11.64 4.60
C GLN A 17 -12.03 10.32 5.15
N GLN A 18 -13.35 10.17 5.27
CA GLN A 18 -13.96 8.95 5.76
C GLN A 18 -13.60 7.74 4.87
N ASN A 19 -13.67 7.89 3.55
CA ASN A 19 -13.31 6.84 2.61
C ASN A 19 -11.83 6.45 2.73
N THR A 20 -10.94 7.45 2.75
CA THR A 20 -9.50 7.24 2.86
C THR A 20 -9.13 6.54 4.15
N PHE A 21 -9.69 6.98 5.28
CA PHE A 21 -9.42 6.38 6.59
C PHE A 21 -10.03 4.98 6.70
N THR A 22 -11.21 4.75 6.13
CA THR A 22 -11.82 3.41 6.09
C THR A 22 -10.96 2.45 5.28
N ARG A 23 -10.48 2.86 4.10
CA ARG A 23 -9.55 2.07 3.28
C ARG A 23 -8.24 1.82 4.02
N TRP A 24 -7.70 2.80 4.74
CA TRP A 24 -6.50 2.63 5.55
C TRP A 24 -6.72 1.59 6.68
N VAL A 25 -7.84 1.66 7.39
CA VAL A 25 -8.20 0.67 8.42
C VAL A 25 -8.28 -0.73 7.80
N ASN A 26 -8.93 -0.87 6.64
CA ASN A 26 -9.06 -2.14 5.94
C ASN A 26 -7.71 -2.67 5.42
N ASP A 27 -6.82 -1.78 4.97
CA ASP A 27 -5.46 -2.17 4.57
C ASP A 27 -4.69 -2.84 5.72
N LYS A 28 -4.96 -2.44 6.96
CA LYS A 28 -4.36 -3.09 8.14
C LYS A 28 -5.12 -4.35 8.55
N LEU A 29 -6.44 -4.29 8.59
CA LEU A 29 -7.29 -5.42 9.02
C LEU A 29 -7.30 -6.60 8.04
N LYS A 30 -7.00 -6.38 6.75
CA LYS A 30 -6.91 -7.48 5.76
C LYS A 30 -5.88 -8.55 6.16
N THR A 31 -4.84 -8.17 6.91
CA THR A 31 -3.79 -9.09 7.41
C THR A 31 -4.31 -10.16 8.37
N ILE A 32 -5.48 -9.92 8.97
CA ILE A 32 -6.17 -10.85 9.88
C ILE A 32 -7.55 -11.25 9.33
N ASN A 33 -7.81 -11.01 8.05
CA ASN A 33 -9.06 -11.31 7.36
C ASN A 33 -10.30 -10.66 8.00
N GLU A 34 -10.16 -9.41 8.44
CA GLU A 34 -11.24 -8.58 8.99
C GLU A 34 -11.47 -7.36 8.10
N TYR A 35 -12.68 -6.81 8.14
CA TYR A 35 -13.07 -5.70 7.26
C TYR A 35 -14.07 -4.77 7.96
N VAL A 36 -13.96 -3.47 7.68
CA VAL A 36 -14.85 -2.39 8.11
C VAL A 36 -15.55 -1.82 6.88
N TYR A 37 -16.87 -1.81 6.88
CA TYR A 37 -17.68 -1.18 5.84
C TYR A 37 -18.00 0.28 6.19
N ASN A 38 -18.30 0.54 7.46
CA ASN A 38 -18.53 1.88 7.97
C ASN A 38 -17.84 2.07 9.32
N VAL A 39 -16.79 2.90 9.34
CA VAL A 39 -16.04 3.24 10.57
C VAL A 39 -16.90 3.86 11.66
N GLU A 40 -18.04 4.47 11.33
CA GLU A 40 -18.98 5.05 12.29
C GLU A 40 -19.66 3.98 13.16
N THR A 41 -20.00 2.84 12.56
CA THR A 41 -20.82 1.80 13.20
C THR A 41 -20.04 0.56 13.57
N ASP A 42 -19.07 0.17 12.73
CA ASP A 42 -18.42 -1.13 12.84
C ASP A 42 -17.34 -1.13 13.93
N LEU A 43 -16.89 0.06 14.35
CA LEU A 43 -15.99 0.23 15.49
C LEU A 43 -16.74 0.32 16.83
N SER A 44 -18.08 0.48 16.82
CA SER A 44 -18.88 0.80 18.01
C SER A 44 -18.96 -0.30 19.07
N ASP A 45 -18.58 -1.54 18.74
CA ASP A 45 -18.49 -2.63 19.72
C ASP A 45 -17.09 -2.79 20.35
N GLY A 46 -16.12 -2.01 19.85
CA GLY A 46 -14.73 -1.97 20.26
C GLY A 46 -13.87 -3.12 19.77
N ILE A 47 -14.43 -4.19 19.17
CA ILE A 47 -13.65 -5.36 18.76
C ILE A 47 -12.72 -5.03 17.60
N LEU A 48 -13.25 -4.43 16.53
CA LEU A 48 -12.44 -4.08 15.35
C LEU A 48 -11.39 -3.03 15.68
N LEU A 49 -11.70 -2.07 16.55
CA LEU A 49 -10.73 -1.10 17.05
C LEU A 49 -9.58 -1.79 17.82
N ILE A 50 -9.90 -2.73 18.72
CA ILE A 50 -8.88 -3.51 19.43
C ILE A 50 -8.02 -4.30 18.44
N LYS A 51 -8.63 -5.02 17.49
CA LYS A 51 -7.90 -5.78 16.48
C LYS A 51 -6.98 -4.90 15.63
N LEU A 52 -7.45 -3.71 15.23
CA LEU A 52 -6.64 -2.72 14.53
C LEU A 52 -5.41 -2.32 15.37
N LEU A 53 -5.60 -2.02 16.66
CA LEU A 53 -4.50 -1.68 17.57
C LEU A 53 -3.51 -2.85 17.74
N GLU A 54 -3.99 -4.09 17.81
CA GLU A 54 -3.10 -5.26 17.87
C GLU A 54 -2.26 -5.42 16.60
N VAL A 55 -2.85 -5.16 15.42
CA VAL A 55 -2.13 -5.19 14.13
C VAL A 55 -1.09 -4.08 14.07
N LEU A 56 -1.46 -2.84 14.42
CA LEU A 56 -0.58 -1.68 14.34
C LEU A 56 0.61 -1.75 15.31
N SER A 57 0.34 -2.15 16.55
CA SER A 57 1.36 -2.19 17.62
C SER A 57 2.13 -3.51 17.67
N HIS A 58 1.64 -4.56 17.01
CA HIS A 58 2.08 -5.94 17.16
C HIS A 58 2.03 -6.45 18.62
N LYS A 59 1.20 -5.84 19.48
CA LYS A 59 0.99 -6.23 20.89
C LYS A 59 -0.41 -6.78 21.05
N LYS A 60 -0.57 -7.80 21.90
CA LYS A 60 -1.88 -8.36 22.24
C LYS A 60 -2.52 -7.58 23.39
N LEU A 61 -3.75 -7.11 23.17
CA LEU A 61 -4.53 -6.46 24.21
C LEU A 61 -5.17 -7.54 25.07
N ARG A 62 -4.83 -7.55 26.36
CA ARG A 62 -5.33 -8.55 27.30
C ARG A 62 -6.73 -8.15 27.77
N ARG A 63 -7.64 -9.13 27.78
CA ARG A 63 -8.95 -9.10 28.47
C ARG A 63 -9.92 -8.05 27.90
N TYR A 64 -10.69 -8.47 26.90
CA TYR A 64 -11.85 -7.74 26.38
C TYR A 64 -12.98 -8.73 26.03
N VAL A 65 -14.21 -8.23 25.96
CA VAL A 65 -15.41 -9.04 25.69
C VAL A 65 -15.47 -9.38 24.21
N LYS A 66 -15.38 -10.68 23.88
CA LYS A 66 -15.36 -11.19 22.50
C LYS A 66 -16.72 -11.18 21.79
N ARG A 67 -17.81 -11.07 22.55
CA ARG A 67 -19.20 -11.03 22.06
C ARG A 67 -20.00 -9.98 22.85
N PRO A 68 -19.78 -8.67 22.60
CA PRO A 68 -20.39 -7.59 23.36
C PRO A 68 -21.84 -7.34 22.93
N THR A 69 -22.77 -8.07 23.52
CA THR A 69 -24.22 -7.91 23.26
C THR A 69 -24.78 -6.69 23.96
N PHE A 70 -24.29 -6.37 25.16
CA PHE A 70 -24.78 -5.26 25.98
C PHE A 70 -23.93 -4.00 25.81
N LYS A 71 -24.57 -2.83 25.90
CA LYS A 71 -23.89 -1.51 25.81
C LYS A 71 -22.73 -1.37 26.80
N ALA A 72 -22.87 -1.90 28.02
CA ALA A 72 -21.81 -1.89 29.02
C ALA A 72 -20.55 -2.64 28.55
N GLN A 73 -20.70 -3.78 27.87
CA GLN A 73 -19.59 -4.55 27.32
C GLN A 73 -18.89 -3.82 26.17
N ARG A 74 -19.65 -3.11 25.33
CA ARG A 74 -19.09 -2.28 24.25
C ARG A 74 -18.28 -1.11 24.82
N LEU A 75 -18.80 -0.45 25.85
CA LEU A 75 -18.09 0.62 26.58
C LEU A 75 -16.81 0.11 27.23
N GLU A 76 -16.84 -1.09 27.83
CA GLU A 76 -15.66 -1.73 28.40
C GLU A 76 -14.59 -1.99 27.32
N ASN A 77 -14.96 -2.60 26.19
CA ASN A 77 -14.06 -2.82 25.07
C ASN A 77 -13.44 -1.52 24.53
N ALA A 78 -14.27 -0.50 24.29
CA ALA A 78 -13.78 0.80 23.82
C ALA A 78 -12.84 1.46 24.84
N SER A 79 -13.13 1.33 26.15
CA SER A 79 -12.25 1.84 27.21
C SER A 79 -10.89 1.12 27.24
N VAL A 80 -10.88 -0.20 27.03
CA VAL A 80 -9.63 -0.98 26.90
C VAL A 80 -8.80 -0.49 25.72
N ALA A 81 -9.44 -0.23 24.58
CA ALA A 81 -8.76 0.29 23.39
C ALA A 81 -8.16 1.69 23.62
N LEU A 82 -8.94 2.62 24.19
CA LEU A 82 -8.47 3.99 24.46
C LEU A 82 -7.32 4.01 25.47
N LYS A 83 -7.42 3.21 26.54
CA LYS A 83 -6.33 3.08 27.52
C LYS A 83 -5.05 2.55 26.87
N PHE A 84 -5.15 1.57 25.99
CA PHE A 84 -3.98 1.07 25.27
C PHE A 84 -3.32 2.15 24.39
N ILE A 85 -4.12 3.00 23.76
CA ILE A 85 -3.61 4.13 22.96
C ILE A 85 -2.82 5.11 23.85
N GLU A 86 -3.33 5.42 25.05
CA GLU A 86 -2.61 6.23 26.03
C GLU A 86 -1.30 5.57 26.49
N ASP A 87 -1.32 4.25 26.75
CA ASP A 87 -0.15 3.47 27.13
C ASP A 87 0.94 3.49 26.03
N GLU A 88 0.56 3.58 24.75
CA GLU A 88 1.48 3.77 23.61
C GLU A 88 1.98 5.22 23.45
N SER A 89 1.76 6.07 24.47
CA SER A 89 2.15 7.48 24.52
C SER A 89 1.52 8.32 23.41
N ILE A 90 0.28 7.99 23.04
CA ILE A 90 -0.52 8.74 22.07
C ILE A 90 -1.51 9.63 22.84
N ARG A 91 -1.52 10.93 22.54
CA ARG A 91 -2.44 11.88 23.18
C ARG A 91 -3.82 11.80 22.54
N LEU A 92 -4.82 11.41 23.33
CA LEU A 92 -6.23 11.47 22.95
C LEU A 92 -6.75 12.90 23.09
N VAL A 93 -7.53 13.37 22.11
CA VAL A 93 -8.11 14.71 22.12
C VAL A 93 -9.63 14.60 22.15
N ASN A 94 -10.21 14.89 23.32
CA ASN A 94 -11.66 15.01 23.53
C ASN A 94 -12.50 13.81 23.03
N ILE A 95 -12.02 12.58 23.25
CA ILE A 95 -12.74 11.36 22.89
C ILE A 95 -12.86 10.43 24.09
N ASP A 96 -14.06 9.91 24.32
CA ASP A 96 -14.33 8.89 25.31
C ASP A 96 -14.88 7.58 24.70
N ALA A 97 -15.00 6.54 25.52
CA ALA A 97 -15.54 5.25 25.08
C ALA A 97 -17.00 5.36 24.59
N SER A 98 -17.77 6.32 25.12
CA SER A 98 -19.16 6.53 24.74
C SER A 98 -19.28 7.12 23.34
N ASP A 99 -18.34 7.96 22.92
CA ASP A 99 -18.28 8.54 21.57
C ASP A 99 -18.09 7.45 20.50
N ILE A 100 -17.23 6.47 20.77
CA ILE A 100 -17.04 5.31 19.87
C ILE A 100 -18.31 4.47 19.81
N VAL A 101 -18.89 4.12 20.97
CA VAL A 101 -20.08 3.26 21.05
C VAL A 101 -21.32 3.92 20.44
N LYS A 102 -21.41 5.26 20.49
CA LYS A 102 -22.50 6.03 19.87
C LYS A 102 -22.28 6.33 18.39
N GLY A 103 -21.09 6.07 17.85
CA GLY A 103 -20.77 6.39 16.46
C GLY A 103 -20.54 7.88 16.20
N ASN A 104 -19.85 8.59 17.10
CA ASN A 104 -19.49 9.99 16.86
C ASN A 104 -18.41 10.08 15.77
N LEU A 105 -18.84 10.14 14.50
CA LEU A 105 -17.96 10.07 13.33
C LEU A 105 -16.79 11.06 13.39
N LYS A 106 -17.03 12.30 13.81
CA LYS A 106 -15.97 13.32 13.90
C LYS A 106 -14.84 12.89 14.85
N LEU A 107 -15.20 12.36 16.02
CA LEU A 107 -14.21 11.92 17.01
C LEU A 107 -13.56 10.61 16.59
N ILE A 108 -14.30 9.70 15.97
CA ILE A 108 -13.76 8.45 15.40
C ILE A 108 -12.72 8.75 14.31
N LEU A 109 -13.00 9.68 13.38
CA LEU A 109 -12.04 10.09 12.36
C LEU A 109 -10.80 10.75 13.00
N GLY A 110 -10.98 11.57 14.04
CA GLY A 110 -9.87 12.14 14.81
C GLY A 110 -9.00 11.08 15.50
N LEU A 111 -9.62 10.02 16.03
CA LEU A 111 -8.92 8.88 16.60
C LEU A 111 -8.11 8.13 15.54
N ILE A 112 -8.73 7.78 14.41
CA ILE A 112 -8.07 7.08 13.30
C ILE A 112 -6.91 7.92 12.76
N TRP A 113 -7.09 9.24 12.58
CA TRP A 113 -6.01 10.14 12.20
C TRP A 113 -4.84 10.08 13.18
N THR A 114 -5.11 10.06 14.49
CA THR A 114 -4.06 9.98 15.50
C THR A 114 -3.26 8.67 15.37
N LEU A 115 -3.93 7.56 15.02
CA LEU A 115 -3.27 6.28 14.74
C LEU A 115 -2.44 6.33 13.44
N ILE A 116 -2.98 6.89 12.35
CA ILE A 116 -2.26 7.10 11.08
C ILE A 116 -1.00 7.93 11.35
N LEU A 117 -1.15 9.07 12.02
CA LEU A 117 -0.07 9.98 12.32
C LEU A 117 1.05 9.29 13.10
N LYS A 118 0.73 8.47 14.11
CA LYS A 118 1.73 7.74 14.89
C LYS A 118 2.39 6.62 14.08
N TYR A 119 1.59 5.70 13.54
CA TYR A 119 2.07 4.43 13.01
C TYR A 119 2.49 4.48 11.54
N SER A 120 1.85 5.32 10.71
CA SER A 120 2.15 5.41 9.27
C SER A 120 3.08 6.58 8.92
N ILE A 121 3.17 7.61 9.78
CA ILE A 121 3.97 8.81 9.48
C ILE A 121 5.12 8.97 10.48
N SER A 122 4.82 9.10 11.77
CA SER A 122 5.81 9.48 12.78
C SER A 122 6.86 8.40 12.99
N ILE A 123 6.45 7.15 13.26
CA ILE A 123 7.39 6.05 13.49
C ILE A 123 8.27 5.79 12.25
N PRO A 124 7.71 5.66 11.02
CA PRO A 124 8.53 5.41 9.84
C PRO A 124 9.53 6.53 9.55
N LEU A 125 9.10 7.80 9.61
CA LEU A 125 10.02 8.92 9.36
C LEU A 125 11.12 9.01 10.42
N THR A 126 10.80 8.78 11.69
CA THR A 126 11.81 8.76 12.77
C THR A 126 12.79 7.61 12.57
N TYR A 127 12.33 6.47 12.06
CA TYR A 127 13.18 5.32 11.77
C TYR A 127 14.18 5.61 10.62
N PHE A 128 13.77 6.34 9.58
CA PHE A 128 14.62 6.63 8.41
C PHE A 128 15.48 7.90 8.54
N ASP A 129 14.98 8.98 9.15
CA ASP A 129 15.65 10.30 9.24
C ASP A 129 16.17 10.60 10.66
N GLY A 130 15.93 9.70 11.62
CA GLY A 130 16.23 9.92 13.03
C GLY A 130 15.23 10.87 13.71
N GLU A 131 15.44 11.11 15.01
CA GLU A 131 14.68 12.12 15.73
C GLU A 131 15.09 13.53 15.27
N ASN A 132 14.11 14.33 14.89
CA ASN A 132 14.29 15.74 14.55
C ASN A 132 13.24 16.60 15.25
N ASN A 133 13.48 17.91 15.35
CA ASN A 133 12.57 18.84 16.01
C ASN A 133 11.36 19.23 15.12
N MET A 134 11.04 18.44 14.10
CA MET A 134 9.94 18.72 13.18
C MET A 134 8.67 18.02 13.63
N THR A 135 7.52 18.64 13.34
CA THR A 135 6.25 17.90 13.40
C THR A 135 6.23 16.80 12.33
N PRO A 136 5.44 15.73 12.49
CA PRO A 136 5.37 14.66 11.50
C PRO A 136 4.97 15.15 10.10
N LYS A 137 4.11 16.19 10.02
CA LYS A 137 3.75 16.87 8.78
C LYS A 137 4.96 17.52 8.11
N GLN A 138 5.74 18.29 8.87
CA GLN A 138 6.93 18.97 8.36
C GLN A 138 7.99 17.96 7.91
N ALA A 139 8.19 16.89 8.68
CA ALA A 139 9.10 15.80 8.32
C ALA A 139 8.67 15.11 7.02
N LEU A 140 7.37 14.80 6.86
CA LEU A 140 6.85 14.21 5.63
C LEU A 140 7.02 15.18 4.44
N LEU A 141 6.73 16.47 4.64
CA LEU A 141 6.87 17.48 3.58
C LEU A 141 8.33 17.66 3.16
N LYS A 142 9.26 17.68 4.13
CA LYS A 142 10.72 17.68 3.87
C LYS A 142 11.09 16.46 3.03
N TRP A 143 10.67 15.26 3.43
CA TRP A 143 10.96 14.02 2.71
C TRP A 143 10.46 14.07 1.26
N VAL A 144 9.21 14.50 1.04
CA VAL A 144 8.65 14.62 -0.32
C VAL A 144 9.46 15.60 -1.18
N ARG A 145 9.83 16.76 -0.66
CA ARG A 145 10.65 17.77 -1.37
C ARG A 145 12.03 17.24 -1.76
N GLU A 146 12.65 16.45 -0.88
CA GLU A 146 13.93 15.81 -1.19
C GLU A 146 13.82 14.78 -2.32
N LYS A 147 12.66 14.13 -2.45
CA LYS A 147 12.41 13.12 -3.49
C LYS A 147 11.95 13.73 -4.81
N VAL A 148 11.31 14.89 -4.75
CA VAL A 148 10.78 15.62 -5.90
C VAL A 148 11.29 17.07 -5.89
N PRO A 149 12.59 17.31 -6.12
CA PRO A 149 13.18 18.65 -6.03
C PRO A 149 12.76 19.58 -7.18
N ASP A 150 12.26 19.01 -8.27
CA ASP A 150 11.87 19.74 -9.49
C ASP A 150 10.49 20.42 -9.38
N LEU A 151 9.73 20.14 -8.32
CA LEU A 151 8.42 20.75 -8.05
C LEU A 151 8.42 21.46 -6.69
N GLU A 152 7.80 22.64 -6.64
CA GLU A 152 7.62 23.38 -5.39
C GLU A 152 6.44 22.83 -4.57
N ILE A 153 6.67 21.72 -3.87
CA ILE A 153 5.64 21.12 -3.01
C ILE A 153 5.63 21.86 -1.67
N THR A 154 4.53 22.55 -1.33
CA THR A 154 4.44 23.38 -0.11
C THR A 154 3.43 22.91 0.92
N ASP A 155 2.55 22.00 0.54
CA ASP A 155 1.46 21.48 1.35
C ASP A 155 1.06 20.06 0.91
N PHE A 156 0.10 19.47 1.62
CA PHE A 156 -0.62 18.28 1.16
C PHE A 156 -2.04 18.63 0.67
N THR A 157 -2.19 19.83 0.10
CA THR A 157 -3.39 20.28 -0.59
C THR A 157 -2.97 20.76 -1.97
N ARG A 158 -3.06 22.05 -2.29
CA ARG A 158 -2.89 22.64 -3.64
C ARG A 158 -1.69 22.16 -4.46
N SER A 159 -0.58 21.81 -3.82
CA SER A 159 0.62 21.28 -4.50
C SER A 159 0.36 19.99 -5.31
N TRP A 160 -0.79 19.35 -5.12
CA TRP A 160 -1.18 18.08 -5.73
C TRP A 160 -2.36 18.21 -6.73
N ASP A 161 -2.86 19.44 -6.99
CA ASP A 161 -4.07 19.72 -7.79
C ASP A 161 -3.95 19.23 -9.24
N ASP A 162 -2.75 19.24 -9.82
CA ASP A 162 -2.50 18.93 -11.23
C ASP A 162 -2.06 17.47 -11.48
N GLY A 163 -1.99 16.64 -10.43
CA GLY A 163 -1.53 15.25 -10.49
C GLY A 163 -0.03 15.07 -10.78
N ARG A 164 0.74 16.14 -11.01
CA ARG A 164 2.19 16.01 -11.32
C ARG A 164 3.01 15.67 -10.09
N ALA A 165 2.64 16.17 -8.90
CA ALA A 165 3.33 15.83 -7.66
C ALA A 165 3.26 14.33 -7.34
N ILE A 166 2.09 13.71 -7.49
CA ILE A 166 1.97 12.25 -7.28
C ILE A 166 2.69 11.46 -8.38
N ALA A 167 2.60 11.90 -9.64
CA ALA A 167 3.32 11.27 -10.74
C ALA A 167 4.85 11.31 -10.53
N ALA A 168 5.38 12.45 -10.09
CA ALA A 168 6.79 12.62 -9.81
C ALA A 168 7.24 11.75 -8.62
N LEU A 169 6.44 11.68 -7.56
CA LEU A 169 6.74 10.85 -6.39
C LEU A 169 6.74 9.35 -6.75
N VAL A 170 5.74 8.89 -7.51
CA VAL A 170 5.68 7.50 -7.97
C VAL A 170 6.88 7.19 -8.87
N ASN A 171 7.21 8.10 -9.80
CA ASN A 171 8.37 7.95 -10.68
C ASN A 171 9.70 7.92 -9.91
N PHE A 172 9.82 8.63 -8.79
CA PHE A 172 11.00 8.56 -7.94
C PHE A 172 11.20 7.14 -7.37
N VAL A 173 10.12 6.45 -7.00
CA VAL A 173 10.19 5.08 -6.46
C VAL A 173 10.31 4.04 -7.57
N GLU A 174 9.54 4.19 -8.64
CA GLU A 174 9.55 3.33 -9.83
C GLU A 174 9.59 4.17 -11.11
N PRO A 175 10.79 4.41 -11.68
CA PRO A 175 10.97 5.25 -12.86
C PRO A 175 10.20 4.80 -14.12
N ARG A 176 9.72 3.56 -14.16
CA ARG A 176 8.94 3.04 -15.31
C ARG A 176 7.50 3.52 -15.36
N VAL A 177 6.91 3.96 -14.24
CA VAL A 177 5.47 4.30 -14.19
C VAL A 177 5.17 5.61 -14.92
N CYS A 178 5.93 6.68 -14.64
CA CYS A 178 5.69 8.01 -15.19
C CYS A 178 7.00 8.71 -15.60
N PRO A 179 7.80 8.12 -16.52
CA PRO A 179 9.11 8.68 -16.90
C PRO A 179 9.03 10.10 -17.47
N ASP A 180 7.88 10.45 -18.05
CA ASP A 180 7.56 11.69 -18.73
C ASP A 180 6.74 12.68 -17.88
N TRP A 181 6.64 12.46 -16.57
CA TRP A 181 5.81 13.30 -15.67
C TRP A 181 6.13 14.80 -15.76
N ARG A 182 7.38 15.17 -16.09
CA ARG A 182 7.82 16.57 -16.22
C ARG A 182 7.08 17.31 -17.32
N THR A 183 6.66 16.60 -18.37
CA THR A 183 5.96 17.15 -19.55
C THR A 183 4.46 16.93 -19.52
N PHE A 184 3.91 16.39 -18.43
CA PHE A 184 2.45 16.24 -18.29
C PHE A 184 1.74 17.60 -18.36
N ASP A 185 0.59 17.62 -19.03
CA ASP A 185 -0.27 18.78 -19.07
C ASP A 185 -0.91 19.00 -17.68
N PRO A 186 -0.67 20.15 -17.02
CA PRO A 186 -1.31 20.46 -15.74
C PRO A 186 -2.84 20.50 -15.80
N CYS A 187 -3.43 20.71 -16.99
CA CYS A 187 -4.88 20.70 -17.17
C CYS A 187 -5.48 19.29 -17.13
N SER A 188 -4.67 18.24 -17.34
CA SER A 188 -5.09 16.83 -17.35
C SER A 188 -4.95 16.16 -15.99
N ALA A 189 -5.28 16.88 -14.91
CA ALA A 189 -5.01 16.48 -13.53
C ALA A 189 -5.46 15.04 -13.18
N LEU A 190 -6.70 14.70 -13.53
CA LEU A 190 -7.26 13.38 -13.25
C LEU A 190 -6.52 12.27 -14.02
N GLU A 191 -6.17 12.52 -15.27
CA GLU A 191 -5.41 11.56 -16.09
C GLU A 191 -4.01 11.34 -15.52
N ASN A 192 -3.32 12.43 -15.16
CA ASN A 192 -2.00 12.41 -14.54
C ASN A 192 -2.01 11.58 -13.24
N ALA A 193 -2.97 11.86 -12.36
CA ALA A 193 -3.14 11.13 -11.10
C ALA A 193 -3.50 9.66 -11.33
N THR A 194 -4.39 9.36 -12.29
CA THR A 194 -4.80 7.99 -12.61
C THR A 194 -3.62 7.16 -13.10
N LYS A 195 -2.85 7.69 -14.07
CA LYS A 195 -1.66 7.01 -14.60
C LYS A 195 -0.65 6.69 -13.48
N ALA A 196 -0.38 7.68 -12.62
CA ALA A 196 0.56 7.51 -11.51
C ALA A 196 0.09 6.48 -10.48
N MET A 197 -1.14 6.63 -9.99
CA MET A 197 -1.67 5.81 -8.90
C MET A 197 -1.94 4.37 -9.34
N SER A 198 -2.47 4.16 -10.55
CA SER A 198 -2.64 2.81 -11.11
C SER A 198 -1.29 2.10 -11.31
N GLY A 199 -0.27 2.81 -11.81
CA GLY A 199 1.06 2.22 -11.92
C GLY A 199 1.70 1.91 -10.56
N ALA A 200 1.44 2.73 -9.54
CA ALA A 200 1.88 2.45 -8.17
C ALA A 200 1.17 1.22 -7.57
N GLU A 201 -0.13 1.04 -7.83
CA GLU A 201 -0.85 -0.16 -7.40
C GLU A 201 -0.33 -1.42 -8.12
N GLU A 202 -0.13 -1.35 -9.44
CA GLU A 202 0.27 -2.49 -10.26
C GLU A 202 1.73 -2.92 -10.00
N LEU A 203 2.67 -1.97 -9.99
CA LEU A 203 4.11 -2.27 -9.94
C LEU A 203 4.71 -2.19 -8.53
N LEU A 204 4.13 -1.37 -7.65
CA LEU A 204 4.64 -1.17 -6.29
C LEU A 204 3.73 -1.79 -5.22
N HIS A 205 2.57 -2.34 -5.60
CA HIS A 205 1.55 -2.86 -4.68
C HIS A 205 1.12 -1.85 -3.62
N VAL A 206 1.16 -0.55 -3.97
CA VAL A 206 0.68 0.52 -3.09
C VAL A 206 -0.85 0.48 -3.07
N PRO A 207 -1.49 0.28 -1.90
CA PRO A 207 -2.95 0.19 -1.84
C PRO A 207 -3.61 1.53 -2.19
N MET A 208 -4.68 1.49 -2.99
CA MET A 208 -5.47 2.66 -3.39
C MET A 208 -6.34 3.19 -2.24
N LEU A 209 -5.74 3.92 -1.30
CA LEU A 209 -6.46 4.52 -0.17
C LEU A 209 -7.30 5.75 -0.60
N MET A 210 -6.82 6.51 -1.58
CA MET A 210 -7.57 7.58 -2.23
C MET A 210 -7.90 7.20 -3.67
N ASP A 211 -9.00 7.73 -4.19
CA ASP A 211 -9.25 7.69 -5.62
C ASP A 211 -8.45 8.80 -6.33
N PRO A 212 -8.02 8.60 -7.60
CA PRO A 212 -7.34 9.64 -8.37
C PRO A 212 -8.16 10.92 -8.51
N ALA A 213 -9.49 10.82 -8.54
CA ALA A 213 -10.37 11.98 -8.54
C ALA A 213 -10.32 12.76 -7.22
N ASP A 214 -10.11 12.08 -6.09
CA ASP A 214 -10.06 12.70 -4.78
C ASP A 214 -8.72 13.43 -4.55
N ILE A 215 -7.61 12.92 -5.09
CA ILE A 215 -6.28 13.53 -4.87
C ILE A 215 -6.12 14.85 -5.61
N VAL A 216 -6.80 15.01 -6.75
CA VAL A 216 -6.85 16.27 -7.51
C VAL A 216 -8.08 17.11 -7.18
N ASN A 217 -8.94 16.65 -6.27
CA ASN A 217 -10.14 17.40 -5.88
C ASN A 217 -9.75 18.66 -5.10
N PRO A 218 -10.13 19.88 -5.54
CA PRO A 218 -9.75 21.12 -4.88
C PRO A 218 -10.31 21.27 -3.45
N LYS A 219 -11.28 20.44 -3.05
CA LYS A 219 -11.87 20.41 -1.71
C LYS A 219 -11.31 19.30 -0.82
N ARG A 220 -10.33 18.51 -1.28
CA ARG A 220 -9.73 17.45 -0.45
C ARG A 220 -9.16 18.00 0.86
N ASP A 221 -9.16 17.18 1.89
CA ASP A 221 -8.48 17.51 3.13
C ASP A 221 -7.02 17.07 3.10
N GLU A 222 -6.20 17.77 3.90
CA GLU A 222 -4.77 17.51 3.98
C GLU A 222 -4.43 16.13 4.56
N LEU A 223 -5.27 15.63 5.47
CA LEU A 223 -4.99 14.40 6.22
C LEU A 223 -5.11 13.17 5.32
N SER A 224 -6.07 13.17 4.40
CA SER A 224 -6.21 12.12 3.38
C SER A 224 -4.99 12.02 2.47
N VAL A 225 -4.51 13.16 1.96
CA VAL A 225 -3.31 13.19 1.10
C VAL A 225 -2.08 12.73 1.87
N MET A 226 -1.88 13.21 3.10
CA MET A 226 -0.78 12.73 3.97
C MET A 226 -0.86 11.23 4.22
N THR A 227 -2.06 10.69 4.44
CA THR A 227 -2.28 9.25 4.65
C THR A 227 -1.81 8.45 3.44
N TYR A 228 -2.23 8.85 2.23
CA TYR A 228 -1.83 8.15 1.00
C TYR A 228 -0.34 8.33 0.69
N VAL A 229 0.18 9.55 0.76
CA VAL A 229 1.60 9.86 0.48
C VAL A 229 2.55 9.14 1.45
N SER A 230 2.13 8.94 2.70
CA SER A 230 2.95 8.22 3.68
C SER A 230 3.26 6.77 3.29
N LEU A 231 2.47 6.15 2.41
CA LEU A 231 2.71 4.79 1.91
C LEU A 231 4.01 4.66 1.11
N PHE A 232 4.48 5.76 0.52
CA PHE A 232 5.72 5.77 -0.27
C PHE A 232 6.97 5.86 0.60
N VAL A 233 6.83 6.23 1.88
CA VAL A 233 7.95 6.30 2.82
C VAL A 233 8.46 4.89 3.09
N GLY A 234 9.75 4.67 2.81
CA GLY A 234 10.40 3.39 3.07
C GLY A 234 10.28 2.35 1.94
N LEU A 235 9.54 2.64 0.87
CA LEU A 235 9.57 1.80 -0.33
C LEU A 235 10.98 1.80 -0.93
N ARG A 236 11.40 0.64 -1.44
CA ARG A 236 12.69 0.50 -2.15
C ARG A 236 12.57 1.14 -3.52
N VAL A 237 13.53 2.00 -3.84
CA VAL A 237 13.69 2.57 -5.18
C VAL A 237 14.16 1.46 -6.12
N THR A 238 13.49 1.30 -7.26
CA THR A 238 13.95 0.38 -8.30
C THR A 238 15.01 1.08 -9.14
N GLU A 239 16.18 0.45 -9.26
CA GLU A 239 17.25 0.95 -10.11
C GLU A 239 16.82 0.87 -11.58
N PRO A 240 17.13 1.89 -12.41
CA PRO A 240 16.88 1.82 -13.84
C PRO A 240 17.62 0.62 -14.43
N VAL A 241 16.89 -0.28 -15.09
CA VAL A 241 17.52 -1.35 -15.86
C VAL A 241 18.32 -0.69 -16.98
N ALA A 242 19.65 -0.70 -16.87
CA ALA A 242 20.53 -0.28 -17.95
C ALA A 242 20.15 -1.08 -19.21
N ARG A 243 19.84 -0.39 -20.30
CA ARG A 243 19.59 -1.05 -21.59
C ARG A 243 20.86 -1.85 -21.92
N SER A 244 20.78 -3.18 -21.87
CA SER A 244 21.78 -4.02 -22.50
C SER A 244 21.72 -3.71 -24.00
N GLU A 245 22.81 -3.19 -24.55
CA GLU A 245 22.95 -3.04 -26.00
C GLU A 245 22.66 -4.39 -26.66
N PRO A 246 21.94 -4.43 -27.81
CA PRO A 246 21.76 -5.66 -28.53
C PRO A 246 23.14 -6.23 -28.91
N PRO A 247 23.36 -7.56 -28.82
CA PRO A 247 24.66 -8.14 -29.11
C PRO A 247 25.07 -7.80 -30.54
N ASP A 248 26.32 -7.36 -30.67
CA ASP A 248 26.97 -7.01 -31.91
C ASP A 248 26.85 -8.15 -32.93
N LYS A 249 26.53 -7.80 -34.17
CA LYS A 249 26.36 -8.76 -35.27
C LYS A 249 27.74 -9.31 -35.65
N THR A 250 28.20 -10.31 -34.91
CA THR A 250 29.40 -11.04 -35.29
C THR A 250 29.03 -11.96 -36.46
N GLU A 251 29.63 -11.69 -37.61
CA GLU A 251 29.49 -12.44 -38.86
C GLU A 251 29.69 -13.96 -38.63
N CYS A 252 28.69 -14.76 -39.01
CA CYS A 252 28.86 -16.21 -39.13
C CYS A 252 29.78 -16.51 -40.31
N GLN A 253 31.07 -16.72 -40.04
CA GLN A 253 31.99 -17.38 -40.98
C GLN A 253 31.79 -18.90 -40.88
N PHE A 254 31.25 -19.50 -41.94
CA PHE A 254 31.27 -20.94 -42.13
C PHE A 254 32.66 -21.37 -42.65
N PRO A 255 33.31 -22.39 -42.07
CA PRO A 255 34.47 -23.00 -42.70
C PRO A 255 34.00 -24.00 -43.78
N ALA A 256 34.74 -24.00 -44.90
CA ALA A 256 34.51 -24.85 -46.07
C ALA A 256 35.18 -26.23 -45.94
N ASN A 257 34.61 -27.18 -46.69
CA ASN A 257 35.16 -28.46 -47.20
C ASN A 257 35.32 -29.62 -46.20
N GLU A 258 35.09 -30.89 -46.55
CA GLU A 258 34.61 -31.61 -47.74
C GLU A 258 34.47 -33.12 -47.36
N LEU A 259 34.00 -33.94 -48.31
CA LEU A 259 34.10 -35.41 -48.45
C LEU A 259 32.77 -36.18 -48.17
N THR A 260 31.93 -36.43 -49.20
CA THR A 260 31.94 -37.56 -50.18
C THR A 260 31.49 -38.89 -49.54
N GLU A 261 30.56 -39.72 -50.03
CA GLU A 261 29.72 -39.79 -51.24
C GLU A 261 28.41 -40.60 -50.93
N PRO A 262 27.69 -41.30 -51.85
CA PRO A 262 26.25 -41.09 -52.02
C PRO A 262 25.42 -42.37 -51.75
N VAL A 263 24.11 -42.28 -51.96
CA VAL A 263 23.31 -43.18 -52.83
C VAL A 263 21.85 -43.24 -52.35
N ASN A 264 20.99 -42.73 -53.25
CA ASN A 264 19.64 -43.15 -53.61
C ASN A 264 18.59 -43.47 -52.53
N GLY A 265 17.46 -42.77 -52.67
CA GLY A 265 16.20 -43.49 -52.91
C GLY A 265 15.01 -43.06 -52.06
N ALA A 266 14.03 -42.46 -52.74
CA ALA A 266 12.59 -42.55 -52.49
C ALA A 266 11.99 -41.87 -51.24
N MET A 267 11.20 -40.83 -51.49
CA MET A 267 9.89 -40.60 -50.85
C MET A 267 8.88 -41.61 -51.43
N PRO A 268 7.81 -42.08 -50.72
CA PRO A 268 6.78 -41.16 -50.24
C PRO A 268 5.90 -41.59 -49.03
N SER A 269 5.14 -40.59 -48.54
CA SER A 269 3.71 -40.60 -48.15
C SER A 269 3.16 -41.49 -47.01
N GLU A 270 2.52 -40.78 -46.07
CA GLU A 270 1.17 -40.96 -45.49
C GLU A 270 0.71 -42.29 -44.84
N LYS A 271 -0.28 -42.11 -43.93
CA LYS A 271 -1.24 -43.08 -43.35
C LYS A 271 -0.72 -43.86 -42.14
N THR A 272 -1.50 -44.17 -41.11
CA THR A 272 -2.88 -43.89 -40.66
C THR A 272 -2.92 -44.32 -39.18
N GLU A 273 -3.93 -43.85 -38.46
CA GLU A 273 -4.38 -44.24 -37.12
C GLU A 273 -4.12 -45.70 -36.68
N GLY A 274 -3.82 -45.88 -35.40
CA GLY A 274 -3.78 -47.17 -34.74
C GLY A 274 -3.87 -47.04 -33.22
N GLN A 275 -4.94 -47.61 -32.67
CA GLN A 275 -5.35 -47.63 -31.26
C GLN A 275 -4.34 -48.35 -30.32
N LEU A 276 -4.34 -47.89 -29.06
CA LEU A 276 -3.76 -48.39 -27.78
C LEU A 276 -3.61 -49.93 -27.63
N PRO A 277 -2.66 -50.43 -26.80
CA PRO A 277 -2.98 -50.66 -25.38
C PRO A 277 -1.84 -50.40 -24.37
N ALA A 278 -2.23 -50.47 -23.09
CA ALA A 278 -1.47 -50.22 -21.89
C ALA A 278 -0.26 -51.15 -21.69
N ASP A 279 0.80 -50.60 -21.08
CA ASP A 279 1.74 -51.36 -20.26
C ASP A 279 2.20 -50.50 -19.07
N GLU A 280 2.04 -51.08 -17.88
CA GLU A 280 2.61 -50.63 -16.61
C GLU A 280 4.13 -50.74 -16.66
N LEU A 281 4.86 -49.65 -16.43
CA LEU A 281 6.19 -49.70 -15.84
C LEU A 281 6.39 -48.54 -14.87
N THR A 282 6.43 -48.95 -13.61
CA THR A 282 6.79 -48.25 -12.39
C THR A 282 8.08 -47.43 -12.48
N TYR A 283 8.08 -46.20 -11.95
CA TYR A 283 9.27 -45.51 -11.45
C TYR A 283 8.97 -44.79 -10.11
N PRO A 284 9.97 -44.63 -9.22
CA PRO A 284 9.76 -44.47 -7.79
C PRO A 284 9.33 -43.05 -7.38
N VAL A 285 8.53 -43.00 -6.33
CA VAL A 285 8.18 -41.80 -5.58
C VAL A 285 9.37 -41.43 -4.68
N GLU A 286 10.09 -40.37 -5.05
CA GLU A 286 10.86 -39.57 -4.09
C GLU A 286 10.03 -38.34 -3.74
N GLY A 287 9.45 -38.33 -2.55
CA GLY A 287 8.78 -37.16 -2.00
C GLY A 287 9.81 -36.12 -1.56
N PRO A 288 9.59 -34.82 -1.76
CA PRO A 288 10.42 -33.83 -1.12
C PRO A 288 10.11 -33.79 0.38
N GLU A 289 11.15 -34.03 1.16
CA GLU A 289 11.21 -33.91 2.61
C GLU A 289 10.63 -32.58 3.11
N SER A 290 9.98 -32.66 4.27
CA SER A 290 9.51 -31.50 5.02
C SER A 290 10.71 -30.66 5.46
N PRO A 291 10.74 -29.33 5.25
CA PRO A 291 11.78 -28.52 5.87
C PRO A 291 11.50 -28.41 7.37
N GLU A 292 12.48 -28.88 8.14
CA GLU A 292 12.59 -28.73 9.57
C GLU A 292 12.42 -27.27 10.00
N LYS A 293 11.78 -27.10 11.16
CA LYS A 293 11.58 -25.82 11.84
C LYS A 293 12.92 -25.28 12.36
N THR A 294 13.63 -24.51 11.54
CA THR A 294 14.62 -23.55 12.07
C THR A 294 13.92 -22.24 12.40
N GLY A 295 13.50 -22.12 13.66
CA GLY A 295 13.06 -20.85 14.22
C GLY A 295 14.22 -19.88 14.33
N THR A 296 14.46 -19.08 13.30
CA THR A 296 15.30 -17.88 13.43
C THR A 296 14.52 -16.85 14.24
N ASN A 297 14.95 -16.67 15.49
CA ASN A 297 14.42 -15.65 16.37
C ASN A 297 14.94 -14.29 15.87
N LEU A 298 14.23 -13.71 14.89
CA LEU A 298 14.54 -12.37 14.37
C LEU A 298 14.46 -11.37 15.52
N ASN A 299 15.51 -10.57 15.66
CA ASN A 299 15.58 -9.55 16.70
C ASN A 299 14.51 -8.46 16.44
N HIS A 300 14.18 -7.66 17.45
CA HIS A 300 13.15 -6.62 17.36
C HIS A 300 13.43 -5.56 16.26
N GLN A 301 14.70 -5.35 15.94
CA GLN A 301 15.22 -4.43 14.91
C GLN A 301 14.98 -4.95 13.48
N GLU A 302 15.14 -6.25 13.22
CA GLU A 302 14.91 -6.86 11.90
C GLU A 302 13.43 -6.94 11.55
N ARG A 303 12.56 -7.09 12.57
CA ARG A 303 11.10 -7.08 12.39
C ARG A 303 10.58 -5.75 11.86
N LEU A 304 11.12 -4.62 12.32
CA LEU A 304 10.74 -3.30 11.81
C LEU A 304 11.17 -3.10 10.36
N SER A 305 12.34 -3.61 9.96
CA SER A 305 12.84 -3.53 8.58
C SER A 305 12.07 -4.42 7.58
N ALA A 306 11.55 -5.56 8.03
CA ALA A 306 10.71 -6.45 7.22
C ALA A 306 9.29 -5.89 7.00
N ASN A 307 8.85 -4.95 7.84
CA ASN A 307 7.48 -4.42 7.89
C ASN A 307 7.21 -3.22 6.95
N PHE A 308 8.21 -2.75 6.19
CA PHE A 308 8.07 -1.63 5.24
C PHE A 308 8.10 -2.06 3.77
N LEU A 309 8.15 -3.37 3.50
CA LEU A 309 8.04 -3.90 2.14
C LEU A 309 6.63 -4.47 1.95
N PRO A 310 5.98 -4.24 0.80
CA PRO A 310 4.80 -5.01 0.44
C PRO A 310 5.22 -6.49 0.42
N LEU A 311 4.50 -7.32 1.16
CA LEU A 311 4.65 -8.77 1.13
C LEU A 311 4.42 -9.24 -0.32
N LYS A 312 5.35 -10.05 -0.84
CA LYS A 312 5.31 -10.69 -2.15
C LYS A 312 4.00 -11.43 -2.41
#